data_AF-S8EAH8-F1
#
_entry.id   AF-S8EAH8-F1
#
_cell.length_a   1.000
_cell.length_b   1.000
_cell.length_c   1.000
_cell.angle_alpha   90.00
_cell.angle_beta   90.00
_cell.angle_gamma   90.00
#
_symmetry.space_group_name_H-M   'P 1'
#
loop_
_entity.id
_entity.type
_entity.pdbx_description
1 polymer ?
#
loop_
_entity_poly.entity_id
_entity_poly.type
_entity_poly.pdbx_seq_one_letter_code
_entity_poly.pdbx_strand_id
1 'polypeptide(L)'
;MNEDGKALHRTSITPGAQLRLNLCLQLKNFTSIVPAKVIVYLILACQETVESGNIESEAKMSCRDEQIDDMIELNEKLWNYVIHRGNRTSAFDSSSSTGSHRYARFELNERGQGFSTCILDVSDLHPGCCYRIKWQCGYINTEGFCCSLLPENSGQPLFTILEQKIPLSTVRC
;
A
#
# COMPACT_ATOMS: atom_id res chain seq x y z
N MET A 1 5.83 -36.08 3.72
CA MET A 1 6.70 -34.88 3.84
C MET A 1 6.19 -33.95 2.76
N ASN A 2 5.31 -33.00 3.12
CA ASN A 2 4.62 -32.16 2.14
C ASN A 2 5.20 -30.76 2.22
N GLU A 3 5.97 -30.39 1.21
CA GLU A 3 6.38 -29.01 0.98
C GLU A 3 5.25 -28.29 0.24
N ASP A 4 4.29 -27.75 0.99
CA ASP A 4 3.37 -26.75 0.45
C ASP A 4 4.16 -25.44 0.28
N GLY A 5 4.85 -25.35 -0.86
CA GLY A 5 5.35 -24.09 -1.38
C GLY A 5 4.18 -23.13 -1.51
N LYS A 6 4.09 -22.15 -0.61
CA LYS A 6 3.08 -21.09 -0.65
C LYS A 6 3.16 -20.39 -2.01
N ALA A 7 2.25 -20.75 -2.91
CA ALA A 7 2.05 -20.03 -4.15
C ALA A 7 1.71 -18.58 -3.79
N LEU A 8 2.65 -17.65 -4.01
CA LEU A 8 2.34 -16.23 -3.96
C LEU A 8 1.27 -15.98 -5.01
N HIS A 9 0.11 -15.49 -4.58
CA HIS A 9 -1.01 -15.17 -5.47
C HIS A 9 -0.65 -13.93 -6.32
N ARG A 10 0.12 -14.14 -7.39
CA ARG A 10 0.57 -13.10 -8.32
C ARG A 10 -0.63 -12.63 -9.14
N THR A 11 -1.00 -11.36 -8.98
CA THR A 11 -2.11 -10.77 -9.74
C THR A 11 -1.56 -10.01 -10.94
N SER A 12 -2.11 -10.23 -12.13
CA SER A 12 -1.72 -9.52 -13.35
C SER A 12 -2.71 -8.40 -13.68
N ILE A 13 -2.20 -7.23 -14.03
CA ILE A 13 -2.99 -6.00 -14.21
C ILE A 13 -2.69 -5.42 -15.58
N THR A 14 -3.73 -4.97 -16.29
CA THR A 14 -3.57 -4.32 -17.59
C THR A 14 -2.93 -2.93 -17.43
N PRO A 15 -1.99 -2.52 -18.31
CA PRO A 15 -1.47 -1.16 -18.33
C PRO A 15 -2.58 -0.10 -18.44
N GLY A 16 -2.38 1.07 -17.82
CA GLY A 16 -3.35 2.16 -17.88
C GLY A 16 -4.62 1.94 -17.03
N ALA A 17 -4.67 0.87 -16.23
CA ALA A 17 -5.80 0.61 -15.35
C ALA A 17 -5.73 1.47 -14.08
N GLN A 18 -6.90 1.77 -13.52
CA GLN A 18 -7.04 2.28 -12.16
C GLN A 18 -7.49 1.13 -11.26
N LEU A 19 -6.69 0.82 -10.24
CA LEU A 19 -6.99 -0.27 -9.32
C LEU A 19 -7.84 0.23 -8.17
N ARG A 20 -9.10 -0.18 -8.15
CA ARG A 20 -9.97 0.05 -7.00
C ARG A 20 -9.67 -1.00 -5.93
N LEU A 21 -9.11 -0.55 -4.81
CA LEU A 21 -8.78 -1.40 -3.67
C LEU A 21 -9.86 -1.26 -2.60
N ASN A 22 -10.38 -2.40 -2.14
CA ASN A 22 -11.19 -2.49 -0.94
C ASN A 22 -10.27 -2.88 0.21
N LEU A 23 -10.16 -2.02 1.21
CA LEU A 23 -9.22 -2.15 2.31
C LEU A 23 -9.98 -2.47 3.59
N CYS A 24 -9.50 -3.46 4.31
CA CYS A 24 -10.02 -3.87 5.61
C CYS A 24 -8.91 -3.67 6.64
N LEU A 25 -9.23 -3.01 7.75
CA LEU A 25 -8.31 -2.83 8.87
C LEU A 25 -8.92 -3.46 10.12
N GLN A 26 -8.10 -4.19 10.86
CA GLN A 26 -8.45 -4.75 12.16
C GLN A 26 -7.27 -4.59 13.11
N LEU A 27 -7.48 -3.82 14.17
CA LEU A 27 -6.49 -3.68 15.23
C LEU A 27 -6.48 -4.95 16.09
N LYS A 28 -5.30 -5.53 16.31
CA LYS A 28 -5.12 -6.59 17.32
C LYS A 28 -4.92 -5.96 18.69
N ASN A 29 -5.46 -6.59 19.72
CA ASN A 29 -5.44 -6.11 21.10
C ASN A 29 -6.19 -4.78 21.33
N PHE A 30 -7.16 -4.45 20.47
CA PHE A 30 -8.04 -3.32 20.70
C PHE A 30 -8.95 -3.62 21.91
N THR A 31 -8.74 -2.89 23.01
CA THR A 31 -9.60 -3.01 24.19
C THR A 31 -10.77 -2.05 24.06
N SER A 32 -12.00 -2.53 24.29
CA SER A 32 -13.24 -1.78 24.08
C SER A 32 -13.47 -0.63 25.08
N ILE A 33 -12.44 -0.24 25.84
CA ILE A 33 -12.51 0.79 26.88
C ILE A 33 -12.33 2.20 26.28
N VAL A 34 -11.96 2.31 25.00
CA VAL A 34 -11.80 3.61 24.31
C VAL A 34 -13.18 4.21 23.99
N PRO A 35 -13.60 5.34 24.61
CA PRO A 35 -14.94 5.89 24.44
C PRO A 35 -15.12 6.73 23.17
N ALA A 36 -14.15 6.73 22.26
CA ALA A 36 -14.11 7.65 21.12
C ALA A 36 -13.94 6.89 19.80
N LYS A 37 -14.58 7.43 18.76
CA LYS A 37 -14.42 7.01 17.36
C LYS A 37 -12.96 7.13 16.96
N VAL A 38 -12.24 6.00 16.89
CA VAL A 38 -10.84 5.97 16.47
C VAL A 38 -10.78 6.12 14.95
N ILE A 39 -10.05 7.12 14.49
CA ILE A 39 -9.79 7.36 13.07
C ILE A 39 -8.36 6.93 12.77
N VAL A 40 -8.21 5.96 11.87
CA VAL A 40 -6.91 5.50 11.38
C VAL A 40 -6.69 6.02 9.97
N TYR A 41 -5.47 6.45 9.69
CA TYR A 41 -5.00 6.85 8.38
C TYR A 41 -4.01 5.82 7.85
N LEU A 42 -4.01 5.64 6.53
CA LEU A 42 -3.13 4.73 5.81
C LEU A 42 -2.55 5.47 4.62
N ILE A 43 -1.28 5.25 4.34
CA ILE A 43 -0.64 5.57 3.06
C ILE A 43 -0.26 4.27 2.37
N LEU A 44 -0.44 4.22 1.05
CA LEU A 44 -0.09 3.14 0.14
C LEU A 44 0.92 3.67 -0.88
N ALA A 45 1.87 2.85 -1.29
CA ALA A 45 2.81 3.15 -2.36
C ALA A 45 3.09 1.90 -3.21
N CYS A 46 3.40 2.13 -4.49
CA CYS A 46 3.90 1.09 -5.38
C CYS A 46 5.42 1.22 -5.53
N GLN A 47 6.14 0.12 -5.37
CA GLN A 47 7.57 0.04 -5.62
C GLN A 47 7.83 -1.05 -6.64
N GLU A 48 8.61 -0.73 -7.67
CA GLU A 48 9.07 -1.73 -8.62
C GLU A 48 10.03 -2.70 -7.93
N THR A 49 9.84 -4.00 -8.17
CA THR A 49 10.72 -5.04 -7.62
C THR A 49 11.57 -5.64 -8.72
N VAL A 50 12.88 -5.68 -8.50
CA VAL A 50 13.80 -6.45 -9.33
C VAL A 50 13.72 -7.90 -8.86
N GLU A 51 12.99 -8.76 -9.56
CA GLU A 51 13.10 -10.22 -9.36
C GLU A 51 14.43 -10.69 -9.95
N SER A 52 15.53 -10.40 -9.25
CA SER A 52 16.85 -10.95 -9.59
C SER A 52 16.86 -12.44 -9.24
N GLY A 53 16.97 -13.28 -10.25
CA GLY A 53 17.35 -14.67 -10.05
C GLY A 53 18.68 -14.78 -9.28
N ASN A 54 18.67 -15.54 -8.19
CA ASN A 54 19.84 -16.03 -7.44
C ASN A 54 20.89 -15.00 -6.97
N ILE A 55 20.70 -14.37 -5.80
CA ILE A 55 21.81 -14.01 -4.90
C ILE A 55 21.35 -14.15 -3.44
N GLU A 56 21.52 -15.35 -2.87
CA GLU A 56 21.27 -15.62 -1.45
C GLU A 56 22.52 -15.30 -0.63
N SER A 57 22.49 -14.20 0.15
CA SER A 57 22.96 -14.09 1.55
C SER A 57 23.34 -12.66 1.94
N GLU A 58 23.93 -11.86 1.04
CA GLU A 58 24.30 -10.45 1.31
C GLU A 58 23.18 -9.45 0.99
N ALA A 59 22.32 -9.75 0.02
CA ALA A 59 21.16 -8.93 -0.35
C ALA A 59 20.09 -8.83 0.76
N LYS A 60 20.17 -9.67 1.80
CA LYS A 60 19.17 -9.73 2.88
C LYS A 60 19.35 -8.64 3.93
N MET A 61 20.55 -8.08 4.07
CA MET A 61 20.81 -6.92 4.95
C MET A 61 20.47 -5.61 4.25
N SER A 62 20.91 -5.41 2.99
CA SER A 62 20.55 -4.18 2.24
C SER A 62 19.04 -4.07 2.02
N CYS A 63 18.35 -5.20 1.75
CA CYS A 63 16.90 -5.22 1.59
C CYS A 63 16.14 -4.92 2.91
N ARG A 64 16.76 -5.15 4.08
CA ARG A 64 16.16 -4.78 5.38
C ARG A 64 16.34 -3.30 5.67
N ASP A 65 17.49 -2.74 5.35
CA ASP A 65 17.76 -1.31 5.51
C ASP A 65 16.87 -0.49 4.57
N GLU A 66 16.71 -0.91 3.31
CA GLU A 66 15.75 -0.33 2.36
C GLU A 66 14.29 -0.41 2.85
N GLN A 67 13.91 -1.49 3.55
CA GLN A 67 12.56 -1.59 4.13
C GLN A 67 12.31 -0.63 5.29
N ILE A 68 13.34 -0.36 6.09
CA ILE A 68 13.26 0.57 7.22
C ILE A 68 13.19 2.01 6.71
N ASP A 69 14.05 2.36 5.75
CA ASP A 69 14.05 3.69 5.14
C ASP A 69 12.72 3.99 4.45
N ASP A 70 12.19 3.03 3.68
CA ASP A 70 10.89 3.18 3.03
C ASP A 70 9.74 3.31 4.05
N MET A 71 9.83 2.64 5.21
CA MET A 71 8.82 2.78 6.27
C MET A 71 8.87 4.15 6.93
N ILE A 72 10.08 4.69 7.17
CA ILE A 72 10.27 6.03 7.73
C ILE A 72 9.71 7.07 6.76
N GLU A 73 10.05 6.96 5.47
CA GLU A 73 9.56 7.87 4.44
C GLU A 73 8.03 7.87 4.34
N LEU A 74 7.40 6.68 4.31
CA LEU A 74 5.95 6.57 4.28
C LEU A 74 5.32 7.15 5.55
N ASN A 75 5.93 6.96 6.71
CA ASN A 75 5.45 7.49 7.97
C ASN A 75 5.48 9.04 7.97
N GLU A 76 6.58 9.64 7.53
CA GLU A 76 6.70 11.11 7.41
C GLU A 76 5.68 11.68 6.44
N LYS A 77 5.50 11.06 5.28
CA LYS A 77 4.48 11.47 4.29
C LYS A 77 3.06 11.33 4.83
N LEU A 78 2.79 10.29 5.63
CA LEU A 78 1.50 10.10 6.28
C LEU A 78 1.21 11.24 7.27
N TRP A 79 2.17 11.59 8.11
CA TRP A 79 1.97 12.65 9.10
C TRP A 79 1.87 14.03 8.48
N ASN A 80 2.68 14.32 7.47
CA ASN A 80 2.54 15.55 6.70
C ASN A 80 1.13 15.66 6.09
N TYR A 81 0.59 14.57 5.53
CA TYR A 81 -0.79 14.53 5.04
C TYR A 81 -1.81 14.75 6.15
N VAL A 82 -1.70 14.03 7.27
CA VAL A 82 -2.66 14.09 8.37
C VAL A 82 -2.71 15.49 9.00
N ILE A 83 -1.56 16.09 9.27
CA ILE A 83 -1.45 17.42 9.89
C ILE A 83 -2.01 18.52 8.99
N HIS A 84 -1.71 18.49 7.68
CA HIS A 84 -2.05 19.59 6.77
C HIS A 84 -3.39 19.38 6.05
N ARG A 85 -3.88 18.14 5.92
CA ARG A 85 -5.07 17.81 5.11
C ARG A 85 -6.10 16.91 5.80
N GLY A 86 -5.76 16.26 6.91
CA GLY A 86 -6.60 15.25 7.56
C GLY A 86 -7.99 15.72 8.03
N ASN A 87 -8.21 17.04 8.09
CA ASN A 87 -9.46 17.64 8.57
C ASN A 87 -10.49 17.93 7.46
N ARG A 88 -10.22 17.60 6.19
CA ARG A 88 -11.21 17.74 5.11
C ARG A 88 -12.11 16.50 5.08
N THR A 89 -13.29 16.63 5.69
CA THR A 89 -14.32 15.59 5.85
C THR A 89 -15.09 15.24 4.57
N SER A 90 -14.58 15.53 3.37
CA SER A 90 -15.28 15.22 2.14
C SER A 90 -14.35 14.64 1.10
N ALA A 91 -14.78 13.49 0.56
CA ALA A 91 -14.44 12.95 -0.74
C ALA A 91 -13.05 13.31 -1.30
N PHE A 92 -12.14 12.34 -1.16
CA PHE A 92 -11.26 11.98 -2.28
C PHE A 92 -10.41 13.12 -2.86
N ASP A 93 -9.41 13.57 -2.11
CA ASP A 93 -8.37 14.45 -2.62
C ASP A 93 -7.39 13.62 -3.49
N SER A 94 -7.85 13.29 -4.69
CA SER A 94 -7.15 12.45 -5.66
C SER A 94 -6.28 13.24 -6.64
N SER A 95 -6.10 14.54 -6.41
CA SER A 95 -5.42 15.41 -7.37
C SER A 95 -4.14 16.06 -6.85
N SER A 96 -3.57 15.59 -5.74
CA SER A 96 -2.38 16.23 -5.15
C SER A 96 -1.39 15.25 -4.52
N SER A 97 -1.20 14.09 -5.12
CA SER A 97 -0.01 13.29 -4.87
C SER A 97 0.88 13.39 -6.10
N THR A 98 1.88 14.25 -6.04
CA THR A 98 3.09 14.04 -6.83
C THR A 98 3.67 12.68 -6.42
N GLY A 99 3.63 11.71 -7.33
CA GLY A 99 4.15 10.36 -7.12
C GLY A 99 3.13 9.36 -6.56
N SER A 100 3.45 8.09 -6.77
CA SER A 100 2.69 6.82 -6.65
C SER A 100 2.03 6.50 -5.28
N HIS A 101 1.75 7.50 -4.47
CA HIS A 101 1.21 7.38 -3.11
C HIS A 101 -0.30 7.60 -3.09
N ARG A 102 -1.00 6.83 -2.25
CA ARG A 102 -2.45 6.97 -2.02
C ARG A 102 -2.76 6.94 -0.54
N TYR A 103 -3.72 7.75 -0.11
CA TYR A 103 -4.13 7.83 1.29
C TYR A 103 -5.52 7.24 1.47
N ALA A 104 -5.76 6.58 2.60
CA ALA A 104 -7.06 6.09 3.00
C ALA A 104 -7.33 6.45 4.47
N ARG A 105 -8.60 6.66 4.80
CA ARG A 105 -9.08 6.93 6.16
C ARG A 105 -10.06 5.83 6.56
N PHE A 106 -9.90 5.31 7.76
CA PHE A 106 -10.73 4.30 8.37
C PHE A 106 -11.38 4.88 9.61
N GLU A 107 -12.69 4.71 9.71
CA GLU A 107 -13.42 4.94 10.95
C GLU A 107 -13.67 3.57 11.58
N LEU A 108 -13.10 3.33 12.74
CA LEU A 108 -13.18 2.03 13.38
C LEU A 108 -14.48 1.88 14.16
N ASN A 109 -15.04 0.68 14.10
CA ASN A 109 -16.14 0.27 14.97
C ASN A 109 -15.63 -0.09 16.38
N GLU A 110 -16.56 -0.45 17.27
CA GLU A 110 -16.27 -0.84 18.65
C GLU A 110 -15.35 -2.05 18.79
N ARG A 111 -15.19 -2.84 17.72
CA ARG A 111 -14.28 -4.00 17.65
C ARG A 111 -12.90 -3.63 17.09
N GLY A 112 -12.62 -2.34 16.84
CA GLY A 112 -11.37 -1.89 16.24
C GLY A 112 -11.25 -2.27 14.76
N GLN A 113 -12.38 -2.50 14.07
CA GLN A 113 -12.42 -2.88 12.65
C GLN A 113 -12.95 -1.72 11.80
N GLY A 114 -12.40 -1.54 10.61
CA GLY A 114 -12.84 -0.52 9.68
C GLY A 114 -12.66 -0.95 8.23
N PHE A 115 -13.42 -0.30 7.36
CA PHE A 115 -13.35 -0.48 5.92
C PHE A 115 -13.11 0.86 5.24
N SER A 116 -12.31 0.83 4.18
CA SER A 116 -12.07 1.99 3.33
C SER A 116 -11.86 1.54 1.90
N THR A 117 -12.00 2.46 0.95
CA THR A 117 -11.70 2.18 -0.45
C THR A 117 -10.77 3.26 -0.96
N CYS A 118 -9.81 2.87 -1.80
CA CYS A 118 -8.95 3.83 -2.50
C CYS A 118 -8.77 3.40 -3.97
N ILE A 119 -8.39 4.35 -4.80
CA ILE A 119 -8.02 4.08 -6.20
C ILE A 119 -6.52 4.29 -6.30
N LEU A 120 -5.82 3.22 -6.64
CA LEU A 120 -4.40 3.22 -6.94
C LEU A 120 -4.25 3.36 -8.45
N ASP A 121 -3.72 4.51 -8.87
CA ASP A 121 -3.45 4.76 -10.28
C ASP A 121 -2.14 4.07 -10.64
N VAL A 122 -2.21 3.15 -11.60
CA VAL A 122 -1.04 2.39 -12.09
C VAL A 122 -0.72 2.71 -13.55
N SER A 123 -1.27 3.81 -14.07
CA SER A 123 -1.09 4.20 -15.47
C SER A 123 0.37 4.51 -15.81
N ASP A 124 1.12 5.03 -14.85
CA ASP A 124 2.54 5.38 -15.01
C ASP A 124 3.49 4.20 -14.71
N LEU A 125 2.97 3.01 -14.37
CA LEU A 125 3.80 1.84 -14.08
C LEU A 125 4.23 1.13 -15.37
N HIS A 126 5.49 0.68 -15.40
CA HIS A 126 6.10 0.06 -16.58
C HIS A 126 5.50 -1.34 -16.84
N PRO A 127 5.02 -1.61 -18.07
CA PRO A 127 4.62 -2.94 -18.50
C PRO A 127 5.77 -3.95 -18.40
N GLY A 128 5.46 -5.20 -18.05
CA GLY A 128 6.43 -6.27 -17.86
C GLY A 128 7.09 -6.30 -16.48
N CYS A 129 6.95 -5.23 -15.69
CA CYS A 129 7.55 -5.15 -14.35
C CYS A 129 6.64 -5.70 -13.25
N CYS A 130 7.26 -6.21 -12.19
CA CYS A 130 6.61 -6.62 -10.96
C CYS A 130 6.66 -5.48 -9.95
N TYR A 131 5.55 -5.25 -9.26
CA TYR A 131 5.38 -4.18 -8.30
C TYR A 131 4.91 -4.73 -6.97
N ARG A 132 5.43 -4.13 -5.91
CA ARG A 132 5.04 -4.39 -4.54
C ARG A 132 4.24 -3.22 -3.99
N ILE A 133 3.11 -3.54 -3.35
CA ILE A 133 2.35 -2.55 -2.59
C ILE A 133 2.94 -2.48 -1.19
N LYS A 134 3.46 -1.31 -0.84
CA LYS A 134 3.87 -0.95 0.52
C LYS A 134 2.80 -0.10 1.18
N TRP A 135 2.69 -0.19 2.50
CA TRP A 135 1.79 0.65 3.27
C TRP A 135 2.32 0.96 4.65
N GLN A 136 1.86 2.08 5.19
CA GLN A 136 2.05 2.46 6.58
C GLN A 136 0.74 3.03 7.13
N CYS A 137 0.43 2.73 8.39
CA CYS A 137 -0.78 3.23 9.04
C CYS A 137 -0.50 3.85 10.39
N GLY A 138 -1.42 4.70 10.85
CA GLY A 138 -1.33 5.38 12.13
C GLY A 138 -2.62 6.09 12.50
N TYR A 139 -2.71 6.54 13.74
CA TYR A 139 -3.85 7.31 14.24
C TYR A 139 -3.36 8.52 15.06
N ILE A 140 -4.28 9.46 15.32
CA ILE A 140 -4.03 10.55 16.25
C ILE A 140 -4.66 10.15 17.57
N ASN A 141 -3.88 10.14 18.65
CA ASN A 141 -4.41 9.84 19.98
C ASN A 141 -5.22 11.04 20.54
N THR A 142 -5.86 10.84 21.69
CA THR A 142 -6.68 11.87 22.33
C THR A 142 -5.90 13.12 22.76
N GLU A 143 -4.58 13.01 22.89
CA GLU A 143 -3.67 14.10 23.23
C GLU A 143 -3.18 14.85 21.98
N GLY A 144 -3.58 14.43 20.78
CA GLY A 144 -3.16 15.03 19.52
C GLY A 144 -1.84 14.50 18.96
N PHE A 145 -1.23 13.49 19.60
CA PHE A 145 0.00 12.89 19.11
C PHE A 145 -0.26 11.90 17.99
N CYS A 146 0.64 11.91 17.01
CA CYS A 146 0.66 10.98 15.90
C CYS A 146 1.28 9.64 16.34
N CYS A 147 0.52 8.55 16.23
CA CYS A 147 0.94 7.23 16.63
C CYS A 147 0.96 6.28 15.42
N SER A 148 2.14 5.72 15.10
CA SER A 148 2.30 4.72 14.06
C SER A 148 1.78 3.36 14.52
N LEU A 149 1.12 2.64 13.62
CA LEU A 149 0.65 1.29 13.82
C LEU A 149 1.50 0.33 12.98
N LEU A 150 2.03 -0.70 13.63
CA LEU A 150 2.85 -1.70 12.96
C LEU A 150 1.94 -2.72 12.24
N PRO A 151 2.10 -2.91 10.93
CA PRO A 151 1.33 -3.91 10.21
C PRO A 151 1.77 -5.31 10.62
N GLU A 152 0.82 -6.14 11.04
CA GLU A 152 1.11 -7.53 11.40
C GLU A 152 1.23 -8.44 10.18
N ASN A 153 0.55 -8.08 9.10
CA ASN A 153 0.70 -8.74 7.81
C ASN A 153 2.00 -8.26 7.15
N SER A 154 3.09 -9.01 7.32
CA SER A 154 4.36 -8.77 6.62
C SER A 154 4.33 -9.17 5.15
N GLY A 155 3.27 -9.83 4.69
CA GLY A 155 3.05 -10.21 3.30
C GLY A 155 2.62 -9.02 2.45
N GLN A 156 3.57 -8.28 1.90
CA GLN A 156 3.31 -7.19 0.96
C GLN A 156 2.81 -7.76 -0.38
N PRO A 157 1.59 -7.43 -0.87
CA PRO A 157 1.07 -7.95 -2.13
C PRO A 157 1.96 -7.58 -3.31
N LEU A 158 2.14 -8.57 -4.20
CA LEU A 158 2.82 -8.39 -5.48
C LEU A 158 1.83 -8.44 -6.63
N PHE A 159 2.04 -7.58 -7.61
CA PHE A 159 1.31 -7.62 -8.87
C PHE A 159 2.23 -7.31 -10.05
N THR A 160 1.82 -7.72 -11.24
CA THR A 160 2.60 -7.49 -12.48
C THR A 160 1.75 -6.69 -13.46
N ILE A 161 2.34 -5.67 -14.07
CA ILE A 161 1.70 -4.98 -15.20
C ILE A 161 1.95 -5.81 -16.46
N LEU A 162 0.88 -6.23 -17.13
CA LEU A 162 0.96 -7.05 -18.34
C LEU A 162 1.67 -6.29 -19.47
N GLU A 163 2.50 -6.98 -20.25
CA GLU A 163 3.03 -6.42 -21.48
C GLU A 163 1.90 -6.09 -22.47
N GLN A 164 1.98 -4.93 -23.12
CA GLN A 164 1.13 -4.65 -24.27
C GLN A 164 1.65 -5.45 -25.46
N LYS A 165 0.98 -6.56 -25.81
CA LYS A 165 1.15 -7.15 -27.14
C LYS A 165 0.53 -6.21 -28.16
N ILE A 166 1.35 -5.37 -28.79
CA ILE A 166 0.94 -4.65 -29.99
C ILE A 166 0.71 -5.71 -31.07
N PRO A 167 -0.52 -5.92 -31.57
CA PRO A 167 -0.69 -6.78 -32.73
C PRO A 167 0.05 -6.13 -33.89
N LEU A 168 1.01 -6.86 -34.47
CA LEU A 168 1.63 -6.50 -35.74
C LEU A 168 0.49 -6.36 -36.77
N SER A 169 0.01 -5.14 -36.98
CA SER A 169 -0.81 -4.84 -38.14
C SER A 169 0.05 -5.19 -39.35
N THR A 170 -0.40 -6.19 -40.09
CA THR A 170 0.22 -6.58 -41.35
C THR A 170 0.16 -5.36 -42.26
N VAL A 171 1.30 -4.66 -42.40
CA VAL A 171 1.50 -3.71 -43.50
C VAL A 171 1.52 -4.57 -44.77
N ARG A 172 0.36 -4.71 -45.40
CA ARG A 172 0.27 -5.17 -46.79
C ARG A 172 0.50 -3.95 -47.67
N CYS A 173 1.71 -3.83 -48.21
CA CYS A 173 1.94 -3.14 -49.47
C CYS A 173 1.51 -4.08 -50.62
#